data_AF-A0A954R170-F1
#
_entry.id   AF-A0A954R170-F1
#
_cell.length_a   1.000
_cell.length_b   1.000
_cell.length_c   1.000
_cell.angle_alpha   90.00
_cell.angle_beta   90.00
_cell.angle_gamma   90.00
#
_symmetry.space_group_name_H-M   'P 1'
#
loop_
_entity.id
_entity.type
_entity.pdbx_description
1 polymer ?
#
loop_
_entity_poly.entity_id
_entity_poly.type
_entity_poly.pdbx_seq_one_letter_code
_entity_poly.pdbx_strand_id
1 'polypeptide(L)'
;MTVFRFVVLVCVLSMSFPGLSAQELKLQLRDQHPISEGVQRFYREVHNETWQPAQTAVIVCDMWDAHHCLNAVRRGAELAPRIDAFVRAMRARGATIIHAPSSCMEHYAQHPARLRAQATPLVESLPADIENWCDQIPAEEAATYPLDQSAGGEDDDPDEHRRWAQRLEASGRNPRS
;
A
#
# COMPACT_ATOMS: atom_id res chain seq x y z
N MET A 1 -1.96 2.52 76.49
CA MET A 1 -1.24 2.85 75.24
C MET A 1 -2.15 2.50 74.07
N THR A 2 -2.73 3.53 73.46
CA THR A 2 -3.81 3.40 72.47
C THR A 2 -3.19 3.36 71.07
N VAL A 3 -3.37 2.26 70.33
CA VAL A 3 -2.85 2.11 68.96
C VAL A 3 -3.94 2.56 67.98
N PHE A 4 -3.72 3.69 67.31
CA PHE A 4 -4.57 4.15 66.21
C PHE A 4 -4.28 3.33 64.95
N ARG A 5 -5.30 2.67 64.40
CA ARG A 5 -5.24 2.04 63.07
C ARG A 5 -5.73 3.05 62.02
N PHE A 6 -4.85 3.48 61.13
CA PHE A 6 -5.21 4.20 59.92
C PHE A 6 -5.69 3.21 58.86
N VAL A 7 -6.93 3.37 58.39
CA VAL A 7 -7.45 2.69 57.20
C VAL A 7 -7.24 3.64 56.02
N VAL A 8 -6.37 3.26 55.08
CA VAL A 8 -6.19 3.97 53.82
C VAL A 8 -7.19 3.39 52.82
N LEU A 9 -8.20 4.18 52.47
CA LEU A 9 -9.17 3.86 51.42
C LEU A 9 -8.53 4.19 50.07
N VAL A 10 -8.13 3.17 49.32
CA VAL A 10 -7.68 3.31 47.92
C VAL A 10 -8.91 3.38 47.03
N CYS A 11 -9.34 4.60 46.67
CA CYS A 11 -10.35 4.80 45.62
C CYS A 11 -9.73 4.46 44.25
N VAL A 12 -9.99 3.25 43.75
CA VAL A 12 -9.72 2.90 42.36
C VAL A 12 -10.76 3.63 41.49
N LEU A 13 -10.36 4.77 40.93
CA LEU A 13 -11.15 5.49 39.94
C LEU A 13 -11.14 4.67 38.65
N SER A 14 -12.20 3.90 38.41
CA SER A 14 -12.42 3.23 37.13
C SER A 14 -12.70 4.29 36.06
N MET A 15 -11.65 4.83 35.43
CA MET A 15 -11.78 5.61 34.21
C MET A 15 -12.30 4.68 33.13
N SER A 16 -13.61 4.75 32.88
CA SER A 16 -14.22 4.20 31.67
C SER A 16 -13.66 4.97 30.48
N PHE A 17 -12.56 4.49 29.90
CA PHE A 17 -12.16 4.92 28.59
C PHE A 17 -13.29 4.52 27.63
N PRO A 18 -13.93 5.46 26.92
CA PRO A 18 -14.77 5.06 25.81
C PRO A 18 -13.88 4.21 24.91
N GLY A 19 -14.24 2.94 24.72
CA GLY A 19 -13.55 2.08 23.78
C GLY A 19 -13.49 2.83 22.46
N LEU A 20 -12.29 3.06 21.95
CA LEU A 20 -12.09 3.62 20.62
C LEU A 20 -12.69 2.61 19.63
N SER A 21 -13.99 2.70 19.39
CA SER A 21 -14.63 1.95 18.33
C SER A 21 -14.21 2.65 17.05
N ALA A 22 -13.26 2.03 16.37
CA ALA A 22 -12.87 2.40 15.02
C ALA A 22 -14.14 2.46 14.16
N GLN A 23 -14.51 3.66 13.70
CA GLN A 23 -15.71 3.84 12.90
C GLN A 23 -15.61 2.99 11.63
N GLU A 24 -16.67 2.21 11.36
CA GLU A 24 -16.72 1.34 10.19
C GLU A 24 -16.45 2.13 8.89
N LEU A 25 -15.75 1.47 7.95
CA LEU A 25 -15.48 2.04 6.64
C LEU A 25 -16.70 1.83 5.76
N LYS A 26 -17.46 2.90 5.53
CA LYS A 26 -18.57 2.90 4.57
C LYS A 26 -18.03 3.26 3.20
N LEU A 27 -18.03 2.28 2.30
CA LEU A 27 -17.47 2.39 0.96
C LEU A 27 -18.58 2.29 -0.09
N GLN A 28 -18.42 3.02 -1.18
CA GLN A 28 -19.20 2.83 -2.39
C GLN A 28 -18.27 2.24 -3.44
N LEU A 29 -18.46 0.95 -3.72
CA LEU A 29 -17.67 0.20 -4.68
C LEU A 29 -18.30 0.31 -6.07
N ARG A 30 -17.50 0.00 -7.09
CA ARG A 30 -17.90 0.10 -8.50
C ARG A 30 -17.31 -1.06 -9.26
N ASP A 31 -18.18 -1.84 -9.88
CA ASP A 31 -17.80 -2.96 -10.74
C ASP A 31 -18.11 -2.63 -12.21
N GLN A 32 -17.38 -3.27 -13.11
CA GLN A 32 -17.66 -3.23 -14.55
C GLN A 32 -17.92 -4.63 -15.06
N HIS A 33 -19.09 -4.82 -15.69
CA HIS A 33 -19.52 -6.09 -16.24
C HIS A 33 -19.76 -5.97 -17.75
N PRO A 34 -19.35 -6.96 -18.55
CA PRO A 34 -19.67 -6.98 -19.97
C PRO A 34 -21.19 -7.04 -20.16
N ILE A 35 -21.71 -6.31 -21.15
CA ILE A 35 -23.16 -6.30 -21.44
C ILE A 35 -23.62 -7.66 -21.99
N SER A 36 -22.75 -8.35 -22.72
CA SER A 36 -22.94 -9.72 -23.19
C SER A 36 -21.58 -10.34 -23.52
N GLU A 37 -21.53 -11.66 -23.61
CA GLU A 37 -20.32 -12.39 -24.01
C GLU A 37 -19.82 -11.91 -25.38
N GLY A 38 -18.50 -11.70 -25.51
CA GLY A 38 -17.85 -11.26 -26.75
C GLY A 38 -18.03 -9.78 -27.13
N VAL A 39 -18.72 -8.96 -26.33
CA VAL A 39 -18.95 -7.54 -26.64
C VAL A 39 -18.07 -6.65 -25.75
N GLN A 40 -17.24 -5.79 -26.37
CA GLN A 40 -16.42 -4.78 -25.67
C GLN A 40 -17.24 -3.55 -25.24
N ARG A 41 -18.37 -3.79 -24.58
CA ARG A 41 -19.17 -2.75 -23.91
C ARG A 41 -19.51 -3.24 -22.52
N PHE A 42 -19.39 -2.32 -21.57
CA PHE A 42 -19.56 -2.63 -20.16
C PHE A 42 -20.63 -1.73 -19.57
N TYR A 43 -21.41 -2.27 -18.63
CA TYR A 43 -22.19 -1.45 -17.71
C TYR A 43 -21.48 -1.37 -16.36
N ARG A 44 -21.81 -0.32 -15.60
CA ARG A 44 -21.25 -0.10 -14.26
C ARG A 44 -22.30 -0.41 -13.22
N GLU A 45 -21.95 -1.26 -12.28
CA GLU A 45 -22.72 -1.46 -11.06
C GLU A 45 -22.08 -0.65 -9.93
N VAL A 46 -22.93 -0.13 -9.03
CA VAL A 46 -22.49 0.63 -7.85
C VAL A 46 -23.22 0.08 -6.65
N HIS A 47 -22.46 -0.42 -5.68
CA HIS A 47 -23.00 -0.96 -4.45
C HIS A 47 -22.24 -0.41 -3.24
N ASN A 48 -22.90 -0.50 -2.08
CA ASN A 48 -22.32 -0.03 -0.83
C ASN A 48 -21.82 -1.22 -0.02
N GLU A 49 -20.64 -1.06 0.58
CA GLU A 49 -20.07 -2.03 1.50
C GLU A 49 -19.67 -1.35 2.82
N THR A 50 -19.62 -2.15 3.88
CA THR A 50 -19.18 -1.71 5.20
C THR A 50 -18.09 -2.65 5.67
N TRP A 51 -16.87 -2.13 5.84
CA TRP A 51 -15.72 -2.92 6.26
C TRP A 51 -15.29 -2.56 7.68
N GLN A 52 -14.88 -3.57 8.45
CA GLN A 52 -14.28 -3.37 9.77
C GLN A 52 -12.82 -2.92 9.59
N PRO A 53 -12.42 -1.74 10.10
CA PRO A 53 -11.05 -1.25 9.92
C PRO A 53 -9.98 -2.22 10.43
N ALA A 54 -10.23 -2.88 11.56
CA ALA A 54 -9.32 -3.87 12.15
C ALA A 54 -9.10 -5.12 11.28
N GLN A 55 -10.00 -5.38 10.32
CA GLN A 55 -9.90 -6.47 9.34
C GLN A 55 -9.58 -5.94 7.93
N THR A 56 -9.17 -4.68 7.80
CA THR A 56 -8.88 -4.03 6.52
C THR A 56 -7.41 -3.63 6.46
N ALA A 57 -6.78 -3.86 5.30
CA ALA A 57 -5.45 -3.37 4.99
C ALA A 57 -5.45 -2.51 3.73
N VAL A 58 -4.58 -1.49 3.71
CA VAL A 58 -4.18 -0.75 2.51
C VAL A 58 -2.76 -1.13 2.17
N ILE A 59 -2.55 -1.65 0.97
CA ILE A 59 -1.22 -1.97 0.46
C ILE A 59 -0.80 -0.85 -0.50
N VAL A 60 0.31 -0.19 -0.18
CA VAL A 60 0.96 0.80 -1.03
C VAL A 60 2.13 0.11 -1.72
N CYS A 61 1.89 -0.36 -2.95
CA CYS A 61 2.89 -1.04 -3.77
C CYS A 61 3.74 -0.01 -4.53
N ASP A 62 5.06 -0.17 -4.48
CA ASP A 62 6.03 0.51 -5.36
C ASP A 62 5.81 2.02 -5.53
N MET A 63 5.53 2.70 -4.42
CA MET A 63 5.51 4.17 -4.37
C MET A 63 6.90 4.70 -4.06
N TRP A 64 7.66 4.94 -5.11
CA TRP A 64 9.05 5.40 -5.08
C TRP A 64 9.19 6.91 -4.95
N ASP A 65 10.30 7.36 -4.37
CA ASP A 65 10.69 8.77 -4.39
C ASP A 65 11.42 9.17 -5.68
N ALA A 66 11.97 8.19 -6.43
CA ALA A 66 12.55 8.36 -7.76
C ALA A 66 12.39 7.08 -8.61
N HIS A 67 12.60 7.21 -9.91
CA HIS A 67 12.52 6.11 -10.89
C HIS A 67 13.43 6.45 -12.08
N HIS A 68 13.93 5.45 -12.81
CA HIS A 68 14.76 5.67 -14.00
C HIS A 68 14.06 6.51 -15.08
N CYS A 69 12.76 6.29 -15.32
CA CYS A 69 11.93 7.14 -16.18
C CYS A 69 11.45 8.42 -15.44
N LEU A 70 11.77 9.60 -15.97
CA LEU A 70 11.37 10.88 -15.37
C LEU A 70 9.85 11.11 -15.42
N ASN A 71 9.19 10.66 -16.50
CA ASN A 71 7.74 10.77 -16.62
C ASN A 71 7.00 9.90 -15.59
N ALA A 72 7.56 8.76 -15.20
CA ALA A 72 7.06 7.97 -14.07
C ALA A 72 7.15 8.76 -12.75
N VAL A 73 8.28 9.45 -12.49
CA VAL A 73 8.44 10.32 -11.32
C VAL A 73 7.40 11.45 -11.31
N ARG A 74 7.14 12.08 -12.45
CA ARG A 74 6.12 13.15 -12.57
C ARG A 74 4.72 12.64 -12.24
N ARG A 75 4.30 11.53 -12.85
CA ARG A 75 3.01 10.87 -12.56
C ARG A 75 2.89 10.48 -11.08
N GLY A 76 3.96 9.89 -10.52
CA GLY A 76 4.02 9.53 -9.10
C GLY A 76 3.86 10.74 -8.18
N ALA A 77 4.53 11.85 -8.48
CA ALA A 77 4.46 13.08 -7.70
C ALA A 77 3.04 13.70 -7.70
N GLU A 78 2.28 13.57 -8.77
CA GLU A 78 0.87 14.00 -8.82
C GLU A 78 -0.05 13.12 -7.95
N LEU A 79 0.22 11.81 -7.89
CA LEU A 79 -0.57 10.85 -7.11
C LEU A 79 -0.22 10.86 -5.61
N ALA A 80 1.05 11.10 -5.26
CA ALA A 80 1.56 10.94 -3.90
C ALA A 80 0.76 11.71 -2.83
N PRO A 81 0.36 12.99 -3.01
CA PRO A 81 -0.43 13.71 -2.01
C PRO A 81 -1.82 13.08 -1.78
N ARG A 82 -2.43 12.51 -2.82
CA ARG A 82 -3.76 11.88 -2.73
C ARG A 82 -3.66 10.55 -1.99
N ILE A 83 -2.59 9.79 -2.27
CA ILE A 83 -2.29 8.53 -1.57
C ILE A 83 -1.96 8.81 -0.10
N ASP A 84 -1.14 9.82 0.22
CA ASP A 84 -0.84 10.18 1.62
C ASP A 84 -2.12 10.57 2.39
N ALA A 85 -2.99 11.39 1.78
CA ALA A 85 -4.27 11.76 2.38
C ALA A 85 -5.16 10.52 2.64
N PHE A 86 -5.24 9.60 1.68
CA PHE A 86 -5.98 8.35 1.83
C PHE A 86 -5.39 7.45 2.93
N VAL A 87 -4.07 7.24 2.93
CA VAL A 87 -3.36 6.43 3.92
C VAL A 87 -3.54 6.99 5.33
N ARG A 88 -3.42 8.31 5.51
CA ARG A 88 -3.69 8.97 6.80
C ARG A 88 -5.12 8.76 7.26
N ALA A 89 -6.08 8.90 6.35
CA ALA A 89 -7.50 8.72 6.64
C ALA A 89 -7.82 7.28 7.06
N MET A 90 -7.20 6.28 6.41
CA MET A 90 -7.38 4.86 6.73
C MET A 90 -6.69 4.48 8.03
N ARG A 91 -5.46 4.96 8.24
CA ARG A 91 -4.70 4.76 9.48
C ARG A 91 -5.42 5.37 10.69
N ALA A 92 -5.98 6.57 10.57
CA ALA A 92 -6.73 7.23 11.63
C ALA A 92 -8.00 6.45 12.04
N ARG A 93 -8.54 5.64 11.12
CA ARG A 93 -9.68 4.75 11.37
C ARG A 93 -9.28 3.36 11.84
N GLY A 94 -7.98 3.06 11.99
CA GLY A 94 -7.51 1.77 12.51
C GLY A 94 -7.28 0.70 11.45
N ALA A 95 -7.27 1.05 10.16
CA ALA A 95 -6.85 0.11 9.12
C ALA A 95 -5.32 -0.10 9.15
N THR A 96 -4.89 -1.31 8.78
CA THR A 96 -3.47 -1.64 8.65
C THR A 96 -2.91 -1.03 7.37
N ILE A 97 -1.76 -0.35 7.45
CA ILE A 97 -1.08 0.18 6.27
C ILE A 97 0.18 -0.65 6.02
N ILE A 98 0.27 -1.25 4.85
CA ILE A 98 1.41 -2.05 4.40
C ILE A 98 2.09 -1.28 3.27
N HIS A 99 3.37 -0.94 3.45
CA HIS A 99 4.19 -0.42 2.36
C HIS A 99 4.97 -1.60 1.77
N ALA A 100 4.85 -1.80 0.46
CA ALA A 100 5.46 -2.91 -0.26
C ALA A 100 6.36 -2.38 -1.39
N PRO A 101 7.57 -1.88 -1.07
CA PRO A 101 8.52 -1.47 -2.08
C PRO A 101 9.41 -2.65 -2.55
N SER A 102 9.66 -2.73 -3.86
CA SER A 102 10.55 -3.72 -4.51
C SER A 102 11.99 -3.21 -4.68
N SER A 103 13.06 -4.01 -4.50
CA SER A 103 14.45 -3.53 -4.80
C SER A 103 15.01 -2.35 -3.97
N CYS A 104 14.41 -1.97 -2.83
CA CYS A 104 15.02 -1.00 -1.89
C CYS A 104 14.88 -1.34 -0.40
N MET A 105 14.46 -2.57 -0.09
CA MET A 105 14.15 -2.97 1.28
C MET A 105 15.30 -2.70 2.25
N GLU A 106 16.56 -2.72 1.80
CA GLU A 106 17.74 -2.41 2.59
C GLU A 106 17.69 -1.04 3.27
N HIS A 107 17.14 -0.02 2.61
CA HIS A 107 16.92 1.30 3.23
C HIS A 107 16.08 1.20 4.52
N TYR A 108 15.16 0.25 4.58
CA TYR A 108 14.25 0.01 5.69
C TYR A 108 14.74 -1.06 6.68
N ALA A 109 15.97 -1.56 6.58
CA ALA A 109 16.49 -2.67 7.39
C ALA A 109 16.22 -2.54 8.90
N GLN A 110 16.43 -1.34 9.43
CA GLN A 110 16.24 -1.05 10.85
C GLN A 110 14.92 -0.34 11.16
N HIS A 111 14.09 -0.09 10.15
CA HIS A 111 12.85 0.64 10.35
C HIS A 111 11.87 -0.23 11.18
N PRO A 112 11.26 0.30 12.26
CA PRO A 112 10.39 -0.50 13.13
C PRO A 112 9.24 -1.20 12.39
N ALA A 113 8.76 -0.62 11.28
CA ALA A 113 7.73 -1.27 10.46
C ALA A 113 8.23 -2.55 9.77
N ARG A 114 9.47 -2.57 9.26
CA ARG A 114 10.06 -3.76 8.63
C ARG A 114 10.30 -4.84 9.69
N LEU A 115 10.84 -4.46 10.85
CA LEU A 115 11.07 -5.38 11.96
C LEU A 115 9.76 -6.01 12.46
N ARG A 116 8.67 -5.23 12.54
CA ARG A 116 7.34 -5.77 12.87
C ARG A 116 6.84 -6.76 11.82
N ALA A 117 7.00 -6.45 10.53
CA ALA A 117 6.60 -7.35 9.45
C ALA A 117 7.37 -8.69 9.51
N GLN A 118 8.69 -8.64 9.77
CA GLN A 118 9.53 -9.84 9.93
C GLN A 118 9.20 -10.66 11.18
N ALA A 119 8.72 -10.01 12.24
CA ALA A 119 8.30 -10.69 13.47
C ALA A 119 6.88 -11.30 13.37
N THR A 120 6.14 -11.01 12.30
CA THR A 120 4.81 -11.58 12.08
C THR A 120 4.93 -13.09 11.81
N PRO A 121 4.11 -13.94 12.46
CA PRO A 121 4.09 -15.36 12.18
C PRO A 121 3.79 -15.65 10.71
N LEU A 122 4.54 -16.57 10.11
CA LEU A 122 4.24 -17.07 8.78
C LEU A 122 2.94 -17.86 8.81
N VAL A 123 2.12 -17.74 7.76
CA VAL A 123 0.92 -18.58 7.60
C VAL A 123 1.33 -20.01 7.26
N GLU A 124 0.53 -21.00 7.69
CA GLU A 124 0.86 -22.43 7.53
C GLU A 124 0.98 -22.88 6.07
N SER A 125 0.20 -22.26 5.19
CA SER A 125 0.16 -22.59 3.77
C SER A 125 0.36 -21.32 2.95
N LEU A 126 1.45 -21.30 2.20
CA LEU A 126 1.73 -20.30 1.18
C LEU A 126 1.52 -20.93 -0.21
N PRO A 127 1.09 -20.16 -1.22
CA PRO A 127 1.15 -20.58 -2.60
C PRO A 127 2.57 -21.03 -2.97
N ALA A 128 2.70 -22.15 -3.69
CA ALA A 128 4.00 -22.74 -4.02
C ALA A 128 4.92 -21.75 -4.76
N ASP A 129 4.34 -20.90 -5.60
CA ASP A 129 5.06 -19.94 -6.45
C ASP A 129 5.11 -18.53 -5.87
N ILE A 130 4.84 -18.34 -4.57
CA ILE A 130 4.78 -17.01 -3.96
C ILE A 130 6.12 -16.24 -4.02
N GLU A 131 7.24 -16.95 -4.09
CA GLU A 131 8.59 -16.36 -4.20
C GLU A 131 9.01 -16.14 -5.66
N ASN A 132 8.25 -16.69 -6.62
CA ASN A 132 8.59 -16.64 -8.02
C ASN A 132 8.07 -15.34 -8.64
N TRP A 133 8.87 -14.79 -9.54
CA TRP A 133 8.42 -13.67 -10.36
C TRP A 133 7.31 -14.14 -11.31
N CYS A 134 6.22 -13.39 -11.38
CA CYS A 134 5.07 -13.67 -12.24
C CYS A 134 5.08 -12.66 -13.39
N ASP A 135 5.70 -13.02 -14.51
CA ASP A 135 5.77 -12.17 -15.70
C ASP A 135 4.44 -12.05 -16.43
N GLN A 136 3.59 -13.07 -16.34
CA GLN A 136 2.33 -13.14 -17.06
C GLN A 136 1.35 -14.08 -16.35
N ILE A 137 0.06 -13.74 -16.37
CA ILE A 137 -1.02 -14.64 -15.95
C ILE A 137 -1.78 -15.21 -17.17
N PRO A 138 -2.43 -16.40 -17.08
CA PRO A 138 -3.11 -17.01 -18.22
C PRO A 138 -4.16 -16.12 -18.90
N ALA A 139 -4.81 -15.23 -18.15
CA ALA A 139 -5.76 -14.27 -18.71
C ALA A 139 -5.11 -13.22 -19.63
N GLU A 140 -3.84 -12.88 -19.38
CA GLU A 140 -3.07 -11.95 -20.21
C GLU A 140 -2.56 -12.62 -21.48
N GLU A 141 -2.39 -13.95 -21.52
CA GLU A 141 -2.08 -14.69 -22.75
C GLU A 141 -3.22 -14.65 -23.76
N ALA A 142 -4.46 -14.46 -23.27
CA ALA A 142 -5.66 -14.44 -24.11
C ALA A 142 -5.87 -13.10 -24.84
N ALA A 143 -5.03 -12.08 -24.59
CA ALA A 143 -5.17 -10.76 -25.20
C ALA A 143 -3.80 -10.11 -25.49
N THR A 144 -3.75 -9.23 -26.48
CA THR A 144 -2.60 -8.35 -26.68
C THR A 144 -2.80 -7.07 -25.88
N TYR A 145 -1.79 -6.65 -25.12
CA TYR A 145 -1.83 -5.36 -24.44
C TYR A 145 -1.96 -4.21 -25.46
N PRO A 146 -2.69 -3.14 -25.12
CA PRO A 146 -2.81 -1.96 -25.98
C PRO A 146 -1.54 -1.09 -26.02
N LEU A 147 -0.45 -1.54 -25.37
CA LEU A 147 0.83 -0.84 -25.25
C LEU A 147 1.98 -1.84 -25.23
N ASP A 148 3.15 -1.43 -25.74
CA ASP A 148 4.39 -2.20 -25.64
C ASP A 148 5.04 -1.96 -24.27
N GLN A 149 5.13 -3.03 -23.48
CA GLN A 149 5.71 -3.01 -22.14
C GLN A 149 7.06 -3.74 -22.05
N SER A 150 7.64 -4.14 -23.19
CA SER A 150 8.86 -4.95 -23.25
C SER A 150 10.09 -4.27 -22.63
N ALA A 151 10.11 -2.93 -22.59
CA ALA A 151 11.15 -2.11 -21.98
C ALA A 151 10.73 -1.49 -20.63
N GLY A 152 9.75 -2.05 -19.93
CA GLY A 152 9.30 -1.53 -18.63
C GLY A 152 8.48 -0.24 -18.70
N GLY A 153 8.04 0.17 -19.90
CA GLY A 153 7.15 1.32 -20.09
C GLY A 153 7.82 2.69 -19.99
N GLU A 154 9.13 2.78 -20.30
CA GLU A 154 9.84 4.04 -20.40
C GLU A 154 9.27 4.91 -21.54
N ASP A 155 8.82 6.12 -21.19
CA ASP A 155 8.09 7.03 -22.08
C ASP A 155 8.60 8.48 -22.02
N ASP A 156 9.81 8.71 -21.50
CA ASP A 156 10.45 10.03 -21.50
C ASP A 156 11.21 10.33 -22.79
N ASP A 157 11.39 11.63 -23.07
CA ASP A 157 12.19 12.08 -24.21
C ASP A 157 13.65 11.63 -24.03
N PRO A 158 14.31 11.06 -25.05
CA PRO A 158 15.65 10.50 -24.89
C PRO A 158 16.70 11.48 -24.36
N ASP A 159 16.60 12.77 -24.68
CA ASP A 159 17.53 13.78 -24.19
C ASP A 159 17.24 14.13 -22.73
N GLU A 160 15.96 14.16 -22.37
CA GLU A 160 15.52 14.31 -20.98
C GLU A 160 15.93 13.13 -20.11
N HIS A 161 15.74 11.91 -20.61
CA HIS A 161 16.18 10.68 -19.96
C HIS A 161 17.67 10.71 -19.64
N ARG A 162 18.52 11.03 -20.64
CA ARG A 162 19.99 11.11 -20.42
C ARG A 162 20.38 12.13 -19.35
N ARG A 163 19.74 13.30 -19.34
CA ARG A 163 19.98 14.32 -18.29
C ARG A 163 19.50 13.87 -16.93
N TRP A 164 18.39 13.14 -16.87
CA TRP A 164 17.84 12.61 -15.64
C TRP A 164 18.73 11.50 -15.05
N ALA A 165 19.20 10.56 -15.88
CA ALA A 165 20.15 9.53 -15.49
C ALA A 165 21.43 10.13 -14.86
N GLN A 166 21.99 11.18 -15.47
CA GLN A 166 23.15 11.89 -14.90
C GLN A 166 22.85 12.51 -13.52
N ARG A 167 21.63 13.01 -13.31
CA ARG A 167 21.22 13.55 -11.99
C ARG A 167 21.07 12.44 -10.96
N LEU A 168 20.50 11.30 -11.33
CA LEU A 168 20.39 10.13 -10.46
C LEU A 168 21.77 9.66 -10.01
N GLU A 169 22.71 9.48 -10.95
CA GLU A 169 24.10 9.11 -10.65
C GLU A 169 24.78 10.13 -9.73
N ALA A 170 24.64 11.43 -10.01
CA ALA A 170 25.21 12.49 -9.19
C ALA A 170 24.62 12.51 -7.76
N SER A 171 23.40 11.99 -7.57
CA SER A 171 22.76 11.83 -6.26
C SER A 171 23.08 10.49 -5.57
N GLY A 172 23.94 9.66 -6.17
CA GLY A 172 24.31 8.34 -5.64
C GLY A 172 23.27 7.24 -5.87
N ARG A 173 22.34 7.44 -6.81
CA ARG A 173 21.31 6.47 -7.19
C ARG A 173 21.72 5.69 -8.44
N ASN A 174 21.19 4.47 -8.58
CA ASN A 174 21.31 3.71 -9.81
C ASN A 174 20.36 4.28 -10.87
N PRO A 175 20.85 4.80 -12.01
CA PRO A 175 19.98 5.34 -13.05
C PRO A 175 19.19 4.27 -13.82
N ARG A 176 19.48 2.98 -13.60
CA ARG A 176 18.80 1.85 -14.25
C ARG A 176 17.82 1.11 -13.35
N SER A 177 17.60 1.60 -12.12
CA SER A 177 16.57 1.11 -11.21
C SER A 177 15.31 1.96 -11.34
#